data_AF-A0A0L7K384-F1
#
_entry.id   AF-A0A0L7K384-F1
#
_cell.length_a   1.000
_cell.length_b   1.000
_cell.length_c   1.000
_cell.angle_alpha   90.00
_cell.angle_beta   90.00
_cell.angle_gamma   90.00
#
_symmetry.space_group_name_H-M   'P 1'
#
loop_
_entity.id
_entity.type
_entity.pdbx_description
1 polymer ?
#
loop_
_entity_poly.entity_id
_entity_poly.type
_entity_poly.pdbx_seq_one_letter_code
_entity_poly.pdbx_strand_id
1 'polypeptide(L)'
;MKETAEAYLGKKVTHAVVTVPAYFNDAQRQATKDAGAIAGLQVMRIINEPTAAAIAYGLDKKEGEKNVLVFDLGGGTFDVSLLTIDNGVFE
;
A
#
# COMPACT_ATOMS: atom_id res chain seq x y z
N MET A 1 -13.77 3.55 7.20
CA MET A 1 -12.98 2.31 7.02
C MET A 1 -12.67 1.61 8.34
N LYS A 2 -12.09 2.28 9.35
CA LYS A 2 -11.89 1.69 10.69
C LYS A 2 -13.17 1.13 11.30
N GLU A 3 -14.20 1.98 11.44
CA GLU A 3 -15.51 1.58 12.00
C GLU A 3 -16.15 0.43 11.22
N THR A 4 -16.04 0.45 9.88
CA THR A 4 -16.50 -0.64 9.01
C THR A 4 -15.81 -1.96 9.34
N ALA A 5 -14.49 -1.96 9.51
CA ALA A 5 -13.73 -3.14 9.87
C ALA A 5 -14.05 -3.61 11.30
N GLU A 6 -14.20 -2.68 12.26
CA GLU A 6 -14.58 -2.99 13.64
C GLU A 6 -15.98 -3.61 13.72
N ALA A 7 -16.94 -3.08 12.97
CA ALA A 7 -18.29 -3.63 12.87
C ALA A 7 -18.30 -5.06 12.30
N TYR A 8 -17.47 -5.32 11.28
CA TYR A 8 -17.34 -6.65 10.69
C TYR A 8 -16.64 -7.65 11.63
N LEU A 9 -15.57 -7.23 12.31
CA LEU A 9 -14.75 -8.10 13.15
C LEU A 9 -15.28 -8.25 14.59
N GLY A 10 -16.19 -7.38 15.02
CA GLY A 10 -16.73 -7.35 16.39
C GLY A 10 -15.71 -6.95 17.47
N LYS A 11 -14.58 -6.33 17.08
CA LYS A 11 -13.51 -5.91 17.98
C LYS A 11 -12.85 -4.63 17.50
N LYS A 12 -12.17 -3.94 18.42
CA LYS A 12 -11.40 -2.73 18.10
C LYS A 12 -10.26 -3.04 17.13
N VAL A 13 -10.04 -2.13 16.18
CA VAL A 13 -8.95 -2.14 15.20
C VAL A 13 -8.04 -0.96 15.50
N THR A 14 -6.82 -1.25 15.93
CA THR A 14 -5.87 -0.23 16.39
C THR A 14 -4.66 -0.06 15.50
N HIS A 15 -4.44 -0.96 14.54
CA HIS A 15 -3.25 -0.98 13.68
C HIS A 15 -3.66 -1.10 12.21
N ALA A 16 -2.92 -0.46 11.33
CA ALA A 16 -3.16 -0.52 9.89
C ALA A 16 -1.87 -0.45 9.07
N VAL A 17 -1.94 -0.98 7.85
CA VAL A 17 -1.02 -0.67 6.75
C VAL A 17 -1.82 0.17 5.75
N VAL A 18 -1.22 1.24 5.24
CA VAL A 18 -1.90 2.19 4.34
C VAL A 18 -1.07 2.31 3.06
N THR A 19 -1.75 2.29 1.91
CA THR A 19 -1.13 2.47 0.60
C THR A 19 -1.03 3.96 0.24
N VAL A 20 -0.03 4.33 -0.55
CA VAL A 20 0.10 5.67 -1.16
C VAL A 20 0.61 5.54 -2.60
N PRO A 21 0.42 6.57 -3.45
CA PRO A 21 1.03 6.60 -4.77
C PRO A 21 2.56 6.49 -4.70
N ALA A 22 3.17 5.81 -5.67
CA ALA A 22 4.62 5.58 -5.67
C ALA A 22 5.44 6.88 -5.65
N TYR A 23 4.91 7.94 -6.28
CA TYR A 23 5.55 9.25 -6.38
C TYR A 23 5.43 10.12 -5.11
N PHE A 24 4.75 9.65 -4.05
CA PHE A 24 4.64 10.41 -2.80
C PHE A 24 6.00 10.62 -2.14
N ASN A 25 6.31 11.88 -1.82
CA ASN A 25 7.48 12.25 -1.04
C ASN A 25 7.26 12.06 0.47
N ASP A 26 8.32 12.29 1.26
CA ASP A 26 8.30 12.08 2.71
C ASP A 26 7.25 12.92 3.44
N ALA A 27 7.05 14.17 3.04
CA ALA A 27 6.07 15.05 3.67
C ALA A 27 4.63 14.54 3.45
N GLN A 28 4.32 14.08 2.23
CA GLN A 28 3.01 13.51 1.89
C GLN A 28 2.79 12.16 2.60
N ARG A 29 3.83 11.33 2.71
CA ARG A 29 3.80 10.08 3.49
C ARG A 29 3.57 10.33 4.97
N GLN A 30 4.25 11.32 5.54
CA GLN A 30 4.08 11.71 6.94
C GLN A 30 2.66 12.22 7.20
N ALA A 31 2.14 13.09 6.33
CA ALA A 31 0.75 13.56 6.43
C ALA A 31 -0.26 12.40 6.39
N THR A 32 -0.02 11.38 5.55
CA THR A 32 -0.86 10.17 5.51
C THR A 32 -0.79 9.38 6.82
N LYS A 33 0.40 9.27 7.42
CA LYS A 33 0.61 8.62 8.71
C LYS A 33 -0.10 9.36 9.85
N ASP A 34 -0.01 10.68 9.84
CA ASP A 34 -0.65 11.57 10.83
C ASP A 34 -2.17 11.47 10.73
N ALA A 35 -2.72 11.40 9.51
CA ALA A 35 -4.15 11.16 9.30
C ALA A 35 -4.61 9.83 9.93
N GLY A 36 -3.79 8.78 9.83
CA GLY A 36 -4.03 7.52 10.53
C GLY A 36 -4.02 7.67 12.05
N ALA A 37 -3.05 8.40 12.60
CA ALA A 37 -2.96 8.67 14.04
C ALA A 37 -4.18 9.46 14.56
N ILE A 38 -4.63 10.48 13.82
CA ILE A 38 -5.83 11.26 14.13
C ILE A 38 -7.08 10.37 14.13
N ALA A 39 -7.17 9.39 13.23
CA ALA A 39 -8.24 8.39 13.21
C ALA A 39 -8.11 7.30 14.31
N GLY A 40 -7.10 7.41 15.19
CA GLY A 40 -6.81 6.44 16.23
C GLY A 40 -6.33 5.09 15.69
N LEU A 41 -5.55 5.11 14.61
CA LEU A 41 -4.85 3.96 14.03
C LEU A 41 -3.35 4.16 14.12
N GLN A 42 -2.64 3.18 14.65
CA GLN A 42 -1.21 3.06 14.53
C GLN A 42 -0.86 2.55 13.13
N VAL A 43 -0.35 3.44 12.29
CA VAL A 43 0.09 3.10 10.93
C VAL A 43 1.45 2.40 11.01
N MET A 44 1.42 1.07 10.84
CA MET A 44 2.57 0.18 10.96
C MET A 44 3.54 0.31 9.79
N ARG A 45 3.00 0.54 8.60
CA ARG A 45 3.77 0.71 7.37
C ARG A 45 2.96 1.52 6.36
N ILE A 46 3.65 2.39 5.64
CA ILE A 46 3.18 2.95 4.38
C ILE A 46 3.82 2.14 3.27
N ILE A 47 3.03 1.66 2.32
CA ILE A 47 3.52 0.93 1.14
C ILE A 47 3.05 1.62 -0.13
N ASN A 48 3.78 1.43 -1.22
CA ASN A 48 3.35 1.96 -2.52
C ASN A 48 2.17 1.13 -3.04
N GLU A 49 1.20 1.78 -3.67
CA GLU A 49 0.10 1.13 -4.38
C GLU A 49 0.56 0.03 -5.37
N PRO A 50 1.53 0.26 -6.28
CA PRO A 50 1.96 -0.79 -7.19
C PRO A 50 2.65 -1.96 -6.47
N THR A 51 3.35 -1.71 -5.36
CA THR A 51 3.91 -2.77 -4.50
C THR A 51 2.82 -3.59 -3.83
N ALA A 52 1.77 -2.93 -3.33
CA ALA A 52 0.62 -3.60 -2.73
C ALA A 52 -0.09 -4.51 -3.76
N ALA A 53 -0.25 -4.04 -4.99
CA ALA A 53 -0.77 -4.84 -6.09
C ALA A 53 0.13 -6.05 -6.36
N ALA A 54 1.45 -5.86 -6.49
CA ALA A 54 2.38 -6.96 -6.75
C ALA A 54 2.37 -8.04 -5.64
N ILE A 55 2.26 -7.64 -4.37
CA ILE A 55 2.06 -8.57 -3.24
C ILE A 55 0.73 -9.32 -3.36
N ALA A 56 -0.36 -8.64 -3.71
CA ALA A 56 -1.68 -9.26 -3.83
C ALA A 56 -1.72 -10.35 -4.92
N TYR A 57 -0.98 -10.16 -6.02
CA TYR A 57 -0.82 -11.16 -7.09
C TYR A 57 0.22 -12.25 -6.75
N GLY A 58 0.84 -12.19 -5.56
CA GLY A 58 1.86 -13.15 -5.12
C GLY A 58 3.11 -13.16 -6.00
N LEU A 59 3.45 -12.01 -6.60
CA LEU A 59 4.59 -11.91 -7.51
C LEU A 59 5.93 -11.95 -6.77
N ASP A 60 5.92 -11.65 -5.46
CA ASP A 60 7.05 -11.78 -4.53
C ASP A 60 7.49 -13.23 -4.30
N LYS A 61 6.59 -14.20 -4.51
CA LYS A 61 6.84 -15.62 -4.22
C LYS A 61 7.33 -16.41 -5.44
N LYS A 62 7.51 -15.76 -6.57
CA LYS A 62 7.97 -16.43 -7.80
C LYS A 62 9.49 -16.33 -7.89
N GLU A 63 10.12 -17.44 -8.22
CA GLU A 63 11.57 -17.48 -8.45
C GLU A 63 11.95 -16.68 -9.71
N GLY A 64 13.11 -16.02 -9.62
CA GLY A 64 13.73 -15.22 -10.69
C GLY A 64 13.28 -13.76 -10.72
N GLU A 65 14.19 -12.89 -11.17
CA GLU A 65 13.94 -11.46 -11.40
C GLU A 65 12.81 -11.27 -12.44
N LYS A 66 11.85 -10.38 -12.13
CA LYS A 66 10.72 -10.08 -13.02
C LYS A 66 10.44 -8.59 -13.08
N ASN A 67 10.27 -8.12 -14.31
CA ASN A 67 9.78 -6.78 -14.57
C ASN A 67 8.25 -6.83 -14.72
N VAL A 68 7.57 -6.03 -13.91
CA VAL A 68 6.11 -5.97 -13.82
C VAL A 68 5.66 -4.55 -14.10
N LEU A 69 4.84 -4.38 -15.14
CA LEU A 69 4.16 -3.11 -15.38
C LEU A 69 2.84 -3.10 -14.60
N VAL A 70 2.70 -2.17 -13.67
CA VAL A 70 1.45 -1.87 -12.99
C VAL A 70 0.78 -0.68 -13.68
N PHE A 71 -0.44 -0.91 -14.15
CA PHE A 71 -1.29 0.11 -14.75
C PHE A 71 -2.45 0.39 -13.80
N ASP A 72 -2.42 1.53 -13.13
CA ASP A 72 -3.46 1.97 -12.18
C ASP A 72 -4.28 3.11 -12.81
N LEU A 73 -5.53 2.79 -13.17
CA LEU A 73 -6.48 3.75 -13.74
C LEU A 73 -7.63 3.93 -12.75
N GLY A 74 -7.47 4.92 -11.88
CA GLY A 74 -8.47 5.29 -10.88
C GLY A 74 -9.52 6.26 -11.41
N GLY A 75 -10.43 6.68 -10.52
CA GLY A 75 -11.48 7.65 -10.86
C GLY A 75 -10.99 9.10 -10.98
N GLY A 76 -9.79 9.42 -10.46
CA GLY A 76 -9.24 10.78 -10.47
C GLY A 76 -7.74 10.88 -10.71
N THR A 77 -7.03 9.74 -10.77
CA THR A 77 -5.60 9.66 -11.07
C THR A 77 -5.35 8.53 -12.04
N PHE A 78 -4.23 8.63 -12.76
CA PHE A 78 -3.74 7.62 -13.66
C PHE A 78 -2.24 7.48 -13.46
N ASP A 79 -1.80 6.30 -13.07
CA ASP A 79 -0.44 6.01 -12.67
C ASP A 79 0.07 4.73 -13.35
N VAL A 80 1.27 4.80 -13.91
CA VAL A 80 1.94 3.65 -14.52
C VAL A 80 3.30 3.50 -13.85
N SER A 81 3.56 2.33 -13.30
CA SER A 81 4.84 1.99 -12.64
C SER A 81 5.43 0.73 -13.26
N LEU A 82 6.73 0.74 -13.50
CA LEU A 82 7.48 -0.47 -13.82
C LEU A 82 8.22 -0.89 -12.56
N LEU A 83 7.93 -2.08 -12.06
CA LEU A 83 8.56 -2.66 -10.88
C LEU A 83 9.51 -3.79 -11.28
N THR A 84 10.69 -3.81 -10.70
CA THR A 84 11.56 -4.99 -10.71
C THR A 84 11.36 -5.74 -9.39
N ILE A 85 11.01 -7.02 -9.48
CA ILE A 85 10.80 -7.89 -8.32
C ILE A 85 11.90 -8.95 -8.33
N ASP A 86 12.71 -8.95 -7.28
CA ASP A 86 13.74 -9.97 -7.05
C ASP A 86 13.70 -10.45 -5.60
N ASN A 87 13.42 -11.74 -5.40
CA ASN A 87 13.40 -12.40 -4.09
C ASN A 87 12.60 -11.65 -2.99
N GLY A 88 11.47 -11.05 -3.37
CA GLY A 88 10.60 -10.30 -2.45
C GLY A 88 11.06 -8.86 -2.16
N VAL A 89 12.13 -8.40 -2.80
CA VAL A 89 12.50 -6.98 -2.92
C VAL A 89 11.76 -6.39 -4.12
N PHE A 90 11.23 -5.18 -3.95
CA PHE A 90 10.51 -4.44 -4.98
C PHE A 90 11.24 -3.12 -5.22
N GLU A 91 11.68 -2.91 -6.45
CA GLU A 91 12.32 -1.67 -6.92
C GLU A 91 11.48 -1.00 -8.01
#